data_AF-A0A1W9LDD4-F1
#
_entry.id   AF-A0A1W9LDD4-F1
#
_cell.length_a   1.000
_cell.length_b   1.000
_cell.length_c   1.000
_cell.angle_alpha   90.00
_cell.angle_beta   90.00
_cell.angle_gamma   90.00
#
_symmetry.space_group_name_H-M   'P 1'
#
loop_
_entity.id
_entity.type
_entity.pdbx_description
1 polymer ?
#
loop_
_entity_poly.entity_id
_entity_poly.type
_entity_poly.pdbx_seq_one_letter_code
_entity_poly.pdbx_strand_id
1 'polypeptide(L)'
;MISTVTGKQQVSIPASIARRAGILRGAKLEWHLTGDPDILRVRVLSDPATRAADLQGRGGAIRGRTGSAVARLVKERTDDARASE
;
A
#
# COMPACT_ATOMS: atom_id res chain seq x y z
N MET A 1 -24.55 -10.86 5.81
CA MET A 1 -23.93 -11.59 6.94
C MET A 1 -23.66 -10.56 8.02
N ILE A 2 -24.08 -10.82 9.25
CA ILE A 2 -23.96 -9.88 10.37
C ILE A 2 -22.99 -10.51 11.37
N SER A 3 -21.97 -9.76 11.78
CA SER A 3 -21.02 -10.17 12.81
C SER A 3 -21.37 -9.46 14.11
N THR A 4 -21.29 -10.17 15.24
CA THR A 4 -21.44 -9.56 16.56
C THR A 4 -20.07 -9.20 17.13
N VAL A 5 -20.00 -8.08 17.84
CA VAL A 5 -18.83 -7.72 18.65
C VAL A 5 -18.69 -8.75 19.78
N THR A 6 -17.53 -9.37 19.89
CA THR A 6 -17.18 -10.29 20.98
C THR A 6 -16.47 -9.51 22.10
N GLY A 7 -15.88 -10.21 23.08
CA GLY A 7 -15.16 -9.54 24.17
C GLY A 7 -14.02 -8.64 23.68
N LYS A 8 -13.69 -7.61 24.48
CA LYS A 8 -12.59 -6.66 24.20
C LYS A 8 -12.75 -5.89 22.87
N GLN A 9 -13.99 -5.59 22.46
CA GLN A 9 -14.29 -4.83 21.24
C GLN A 9 -13.78 -5.49 19.95
N GLN A 10 -13.75 -6.82 19.91
CA GLN A 10 -13.31 -7.56 18.73
C GLN A 10 -14.49 -7.88 17.82
N VAL A 11 -14.31 -7.76 16.50
CA VAL A 11 -15.29 -8.18 15.51
C VAL A 11 -14.70 -9.28 14.67
N SER A 12 -15.37 -10.43 14.62
CA SER A 12 -14.99 -11.53 13.75
C SER A 12 -15.37 -11.22 12.30
N ILE A 13 -14.38 -11.22 11.42
CA ILE A 13 -14.59 -11.02 9.98
C ILE A 13 -14.71 -12.39 9.31
N PRO A 14 -15.75 -12.65 8.51
CA PRO A 14 -15.88 -13.87 7.74
C PRO A 14 -14.64 -14.12 6.87
N ALA A 15 -14.18 -15.38 6.82
CA ALA A 15 -12.94 -15.75 6.14
C ALA A 15 -12.91 -15.37 4.64
N SER A 16 -14.06 -15.37 3.98
CA SER A 16 -14.20 -14.93 2.58
C SER A 16 -13.96 -13.43 2.41
N ILE A 17 -14.48 -12.60 3.33
CA ILE A 17 -14.28 -11.16 3.35
C ILE A 17 -12.83 -10.84 3.68
N ALA A 18 -12.26 -11.49 4.72
CA ALA A 18 -10.89 -11.30 5.13
C ALA A 18 -9.90 -11.58 3.98
N ARG A 19 -10.06 -12.71 3.27
CA ARG A 19 -9.25 -13.04 2.10
C ARG A 19 -9.36 -12.00 0.98
N ARG A 20 -10.59 -11.60 0.63
CA ARG A 20 -10.83 -10.62 -0.44
C ARG A 20 -10.28 -9.23 -0.10
N ALA A 21 -10.30 -8.85 1.18
CA ALA A 21 -9.78 -7.58 1.68
C ALA A 21 -8.27 -7.63 2.00
N GLY A 22 -7.60 -8.78 1.86
CA GLY A 22 -6.18 -8.93 2.19
C GLY A 22 -5.88 -8.88 3.69
N ILE A 23 -6.86 -9.13 4.55
CA ILE A 23 -6.70 -9.17 6.01
C ILE A 23 -6.10 -10.53 6.38
N LEU A 24 -4.77 -10.55 6.51
CA LEU A 24 -4.01 -11.72 6.94
C LEU A 24 -3.62 -11.63 8.41
N ARG A 25 -3.20 -12.75 9.00
CA ARG A 25 -2.68 -12.77 10.38
C ARG A 25 -1.47 -11.83 10.48
N GLY A 26 -1.50 -10.92 11.45
CA GLY A 26 -0.45 -9.92 11.65
C GLY A 26 -0.58 -8.65 10.79
N ALA A 27 -1.59 -8.56 9.92
CA ALA A 27 -1.87 -7.34 9.18
C ALA A 27 -2.20 -6.18 10.13
N LYS A 28 -1.65 -5.00 9.82
CA LYS A 28 -1.99 -3.76 10.55
C LYS A 28 -3.22 -3.14 9.90
N LEU A 29 -4.15 -2.67 10.73
CA LEU A 29 -5.37 -2.02 10.30
C LEU A 29 -5.32 -0.56 10.72
N GLU A 30 -5.57 0.33 9.78
CA GLU A 30 -5.77 1.76 10.03
C GLU A 30 -7.28 2.05 9.97
N TRP A 31 -7.79 2.68 11.01
CA TRP A 31 -9.23 2.90 11.21
C TRP A 31 -9.57 4.37 11.01
N HIS A 32 -10.67 4.63 10.31
CA HIS A 32 -11.16 5.98 10.04
C HIS A 32 -12.66 6.03 10.28
N LEU A 33 -13.11 7.03 11.04
CA LEU A 33 -14.51 7.41 11.06
C LEU A 33 -14.84 8.11 9.75
N THR A 34 -16.05 7.89 9.24
CA THR A 34 -16.53 8.58 8.05
C THR A 34 -17.61 9.59 8.42
N GLY A 35 -18.05 10.40 7.46
CA GLY A 35 -19.20 11.31 7.66
C GLY A 35 -20.54 10.57 7.79
N ASP A 36 -20.58 9.30 7.41
CA ASP A 36 -21.73 8.42 7.59
C ASP A 36 -21.58 7.67 8.93
N PRO A 37 -22.55 7.81 9.87
CA PRO A 37 -22.46 7.21 11.21
C PRO A 37 -22.47 5.68 11.18
N ASP A 38 -22.99 5.06 10.12
CA ASP A 38 -23.11 3.61 10.00
C ASP A 38 -21.91 2.98 9.28
N ILE A 39 -20.94 3.80 8.84
CA ILE A 39 -19.79 3.33 8.06
C ILE A 39 -18.49 3.60 8.82
N LEU A 40 -17.86 2.51 9.23
CA LEU A 40 -16.47 2.48 9.68
C LEU A 40 -15.55 2.07 8.54
N ARG A 41 -14.60 2.94 8.17
CA ARG A 41 -13.64 2.65 7.09
C ARG A 41 -12.37 2.07 7.67
N VAL A 42 -11.94 0.93 7.13
CA VAL A 42 -10.69 0.27 7.49
C VAL A 42 -9.78 0.17 6.29
N ARG A 43 -8.52 0.59 6.46
CA ARG A 43 -7.45 0.39 5.49
C ARG A 43 -6.51 -0.69 6.01
N VAL A 44 -6.35 -1.76 5.23
CA VAL A 44 -5.37 -2.80 5.50
C VAL A 44 -4.00 -2.31 5.07
N LEU A 45 -3.05 -2.26 5.99
CA LEU A 45 -1.67 -1.90 5.71
C LEU A 45 -0.89 -3.18 5.42
N SER A 46 -0.35 -3.26 4.20
CA SER A 46 0.53 -4.36 3.81
C SER A 46 1.75 -4.42 4.73
N ASP A 47 2.13 -5.63 5.14
CA ASP A 47 3.37 -5.90 5.85
C ASP A 47 4.58 -5.44 5.00
N PRO A 48 5.66 -4.89 5.61
CA PRO A 48 6.86 -4.52 4.88
C PRO A 48 7.41 -5.62 3.97
N ALA A 49 7.32 -6.90 4.35
CA ALA A 49 7.79 -7.99 3.49
C ALA A 49 6.93 -8.14 2.23
N THR A 50 5.60 -8.05 2.35
CA THR A 50 4.68 -8.02 1.21
C THR A 50 4.95 -6.82 0.31
N ARG A 51 5.19 -5.65 0.92
CA ARG A 51 5.47 -4.41 0.19
C ARG A 51 6.82 -4.50 -0.55
N ALA A 52 7.83 -5.12 0.05
CA ALA A 52 9.13 -5.38 -0.60
C ALA A 52 9.00 -6.38 -1.75
N ALA A 53 8.22 -7.46 -1.57
CA ALA A 53 7.94 -8.43 -2.63
C ALA A 53 7.20 -7.79 -3.81
N ASP A 54 6.20 -6.94 -3.55
CA ASP A 54 5.48 -6.19 -4.59
C ASP A 54 6.38 -5.22 -5.37
N LEU A 55 7.42 -4.70 -4.73
CA LEU A 55 8.42 -3.81 -5.34
C LEU A 55 9.55 -4.60 -6.05
N GLN A 56 9.74 -5.87 -5.71
CA GLN A 56 10.78 -6.71 -6.28
C GLN A 56 10.49 -6.97 -7.77
N GLY A 57 11.43 -6.64 -8.64
CA GLY A 57 11.29 -6.79 -10.09
C GLY A 57 10.60 -5.62 -10.82
N ARG A 58 9.89 -4.72 -10.12
CA ARG A 58 9.32 -3.50 -10.74
C ARG A 58 10.38 -2.52 -11.24
N GLY A 59 11.61 -2.60 -10.70
CA GLY A 59 12.78 -1.88 -11.22
C GLY A 59 13.48 -2.56 -12.41
N GLY A 60 13.04 -3.76 -12.84
CA GLY A 60 13.69 -4.55 -13.88
C GLY A 60 13.77 -3.83 -15.23
N ALA A 61 12.72 -3.10 -15.61
CA ALA A 61 12.68 -2.32 -16.85
C ALA A 61 13.70 -1.16 -16.88
N ILE A 62 14.15 -0.70 -15.72
CA ILE A 62 15.15 0.39 -15.59
C ILE A 62 16.58 -0.18 -15.60
N ARG A 63 16.74 -1.47 -15.25
CA ARG A 63 18.01 -2.18 -15.10
C ARG A 63 18.72 -2.44 -16.44
N GLY A 64 17.97 -2.49 -17.55
CA GLY A 64 18.51 -2.68 -18.91
C GLY A 64 18.97 -1.40 -19.61
N ARG A 65 18.75 -0.21 -19.02
CA ARG A 65 19.27 1.04 -19.59
C ARG A 65 20.69 1.28 -19.11
N THR A 66 21.58 1.59 -20.05
CA THR A 66 22.98 1.95 -19.80
C THR A 66 23.08 3.14 -18.85
N GLY A 67 23.95 3.05 -17.85
CA GLY A 67 24.17 4.11 -16.85
C GLY A 67 23.24 4.03 -15.63
N SER A 68 23.70 4.61 -14.51
CA SER A 68 22.96 4.58 -13.25
C SER A 68 21.64 5.34 -13.35
N ALA A 69 20.59 4.82 -12.70
CA ALA A 69 19.28 5.48 -12.66
C ALA A 69 19.37 6.89 -12.07
N VAL A 70 20.26 7.07 -11.09
CA VAL A 70 20.53 8.37 -10.45
C VAL A 70 21.15 9.35 -11.44
N ALA A 71 22.13 8.94 -12.25
CA ALA A 71 22.75 9.84 -13.23
C ALA A 71 21.73 10.34 -14.27
N ARG A 72 20.78 9.48 -14.67
CA ARG A 72 19.70 9.87 -15.58
C ARG A 72 18.74 10.88 -14.94
N LEU A 73 18.34 10.64 -13.69
CA LEU A 73 17.48 11.56 -12.95
C LEU A 73 18.13 12.93 -12.78
N VAL A 74 19.44 12.96 -12.44
CA VAL A 74 20.19 14.21 -12.31
C VAL A 74 20.20 14.97 -13.64
N LYS A 75 20.43 14.27 -14.76
CA LYS A 75 20.43 14.87 -16.09
C LYS A 75 19.07 15.46 -16.46
N GLU A 76 17.98 14.73 -16.27
CA GLU A 76 16.61 15.24 -16.51
C GLU A 76 16.36 16.52 -15.70
N ARG A 77 16.73 16.53 -14.41
CA ARG A 77 16.52 17.70 -13.54
C ARG A 77 17.35 18.91 -13.96
N THR A 78 18.57 18.71 -14.48
CA THR A 78 19.38 19.81 -15.01
C THR A 78 18.87 20.32 -16.36
N ASP A 79 18.32 19.45 -17.19
CA ASP A 79 17.76 19.83 -18.50
C ASP A 79 16.44 20.60 -18.32
N ASP A 80 15.56 20.15 -17.41
CA ASP A 80 14.32 20.87 -17.04
C ASP A 80 14.61 22.27 -16.48
N ALA A 81 15.64 22.40 -15.64
CA ALA A 81 16.04 23.69 -15.06
C ALA A 81 16.50 24.68 -16.13
N ARG A 82 17.26 24.21 -17.13
CA ARG A 82 17.75 25.03 -18.26
C ARG A 82 16.68 25.38 -19.29
N ALA A 83 15.63 24.57 -19.41
CA ALA A 83 14.50 24.85 -20.30
C ALA A 83 13.50 25.87 -19.72
N SER A 84 13.65 26.20 -18.42
CA SER A 84 12.80 27.13 -17.69
C SER A 84 13.42 28.53 -17.52
N GLU A 85 14.63 28.75 -18.05
CA GLU A 85 15.32 30.04 -18.19
C GLU A 85 15.17 30.58 -19.62
#